data_AF-A0A2P4Q9R3-F1
#
_entry.id   AF-A0A2P4Q9R3-F1
#
_cell.length_a   1.000
_cell.length_b   1.000
_cell.length_c   1.000
_cell.angle_alpha   90.00
_cell.angle_beta   90.00
_cell.angle_gamma   90.00
#
_symmetry.space_group_name_H-M   'P 1'
#
loop_
_entity.id
_entity.type
_entity.pdbx_description
1 polymer ?
#
loop_
_entity_poly.entity_id
_entity_poly.type
_entity_poly.pdbx_seq_one_letter_code
_entity_poly.pdbx_strand_id
1 'polypeptide(L)'
;MAMLRNMVSSLIVHNRIRTTLPKAKAASRLAEKMVTWGKRGDEHAKTQAMRFLREHRLTIPKLFNEMADRYRTREGGYTRIHKLGYRDGDNAPMAVLEYVDTPEDLKYSMLIKRLARIELEPSLRVSPTIIEDGQAPKMEKRDFKKSLNHIKGQKKFDKNVEKMMKSQEMSKDDLDKKVSTESCKLRARLEEKKVIFRTNHIKYTVSENL
;
A
#
# COMPACT_ATOMS: atom_id res chain seq x y z
N MET A 1 19.48 -22.76 -2.62
CA MET A 1 18.82 -21.59 -3.26
C MET A 1 17.44 -21.87 -3.88
N ALA A 2 16.89 -23.09 -3.79
CA ALA A 2 15.60 -23.41 -4.41
C ALA A 2 14.42 -22.55 -3.91
N MET A 3 14.36 -22.28 -2.61
CA MET A 3 13.29 -21.50 -2.01
C MET A 3 13.21 -20.06 -2.53
N LEU A 4 14.33 -19.34 -2.60
CA LEU A 4 14.35 -17.94 -3.05
C LEU A 4 14.01 -17.80 -4.53
N ARG A 5 14.40 -18.78 -5.36
CA ARG A 5 14.01 -18.82 -6.78
C ARG A 5 12.50 -18.88 -6.95
N ASN A 6 11.82 -19.74 -6.18
CA ASN A 6 10.36 -19.82 -6.19
C ASN A 6 9.73 -18.50 -5.78
N MET A 7 10.18 -17.91 -4.66
CA MET A 7 9.64 -16.64 -4.17
C MET A 7 9.77 -15.50 -5.18
N VAL A 8 10.93 -15.35 -5.83
CA VAL A 8 11.14 -14.31 -6.84
C VAL A 8 10.29 -14.58 -8.09
N SER A 9 10.16 -15.84 -8.51
CA SER A 9 9.32 -16.21 -9.65
C SER A 9 7.85 -15.89 -9.37
N SER A 10 7.33 -16.28 -8.20
CA SER A 10 5.98 -15.93 -7.75
C SER A 10 5.77 -14.42 -7.61
N LEU A 11 6.79 -13.68 -7.16
CA LEU A 11 6.72 -12.23 -7.08
C LEU A 11 6.58 -11.59 -8.46
N ILE A 12 7.31 -12.08 -9.48
CA ILE A 12 7.17 -11.62 -10.86
C ILE A 12 5.76 -11.91 -11.37
N VAL A 13 5.26 -13.14 -11.20
CA VAL A 13 3.92 -13.53 -11.67
C VAL A 13 2.82 -12.70 -11.02
N HIS A 14 2.83 -12.55 -9.69
CA HIS A 14 1.72 -11.95 -8.94
C HIS A 14 1.92 -10.48 -8.55
N ASN A 15 3.07 -9.87 -8.89
CA ASN A 15 3.51 -8.53 -8.46
C ASN A 15 3.71 -8.33 -6.94
N ARG A 16 3.16 -9.21 -6.10
CA ARG A 16 3.16 -9.10 -4.64
C ARG A 16 3.09 -10.47 -3.97
N ILE A 17 3.85 -10.65 -2.89
CA ILE A 17 3.82 -11.85 -2.04
C ILE A 17 3.82 -11.47 -0.55
N ARG A 18 3.17 -12.30 0.28
CA ARG A 18 3.21 -12.20 1.74
C ARG A 18 4.13 -13.28 2.30
N THR A 19 5.11 -12.90 3.10
CA THR A 19 6.13 -13.83 3.63
C THR A 19 6.72 -13.29 4.93
N THR A 20 7.68 -14.00 5.53
CA THR A 20 8.39 -13.50 6.72
C THR A 20 9.38 -12.41 6.32
N LEU A 21 9.59 -11.42 7.20
CA LEU A 21 10.52 -10.31 6.99
C LEU A 21 11.93 -10.71 6.52
N PRO A 22 12.63 -11.70 7.12
CA PRO A 22 13.97 -12.08 6.66
C PRO A 22 13.95 -12.63 5.22
N LYS A 23 12.94 -13.45 4.89
CA LYS A 23 12.76 -14.00 3.53
C LYS A 23 12.45 -12.89 2.51
N ALA A 24 11.60 -11.92 2.88
CA ALA A 24 11.30 -10.77 2.03
C ALA A 24 12.55 -9.95 1.71
N LYS A 25 13.40 -9.67 2.71
CA LYS A 25 14.66 -8.94 2.51
C LYS A 25 15.63 -9.68 1.59
N ALA A 26 15.74 -11.00 1.74
CA ALA A 26 16.59 -11.82 0.87
C ALA A 26 16.05 -11.87 -0.57
N ALA A 27 14.74 -12.07 -0.74
CA ALA A 27 14.10 -12.12 -2.06
C ALA A 27 14.14 -10.76 -2.78
N SER A 28 13.99 -9.64 -2.06
CA SER A 28 14.06 -8.28 -2.61
C SER A 28 15.36 -8.02 -3.38
N ARG A 29 16.51 -8.38 -2.80
CA ARG A 29 17.82 -8.20 -3.46
C ARG A 29 17.93 -8.95 -4.80
N LEU A 30 17.37 -10.16 -4.86
CA LEU A 30 17.39 -10.99 -6.05
C LEU A 30 16.38 -10.49 -7.08
N ALA A 31 15.18 -10.09 -6.63
CA ALA A 31 14.15 -9.51 -7.47
C ALA A 31 14.60 -8.22 -8.15
N GLU A 32 15.33 -7.34 -7.45
CA GLU A 32 15.90 -6.13 -8.05
C GLU A 32 16.88 -6.46 -9.18
N LYS A 33 17.76 -7.46 -8.97
CA LYS A 33 18.69 -7.91 -10.00
C LYS A 33 17.98 -8.46 -11.25
N MET A 34 16.87 -9.18 -11.06
CA MET A 34 16.07 -9.68 -12.20
C MET A 34 15.52 -8.51 -13.03
N VAL A 35 15.00 -7.47 -12.37
CA VAL A 35 14.48 -6.28 -13.07
C VAL A 35 15.60 -5.55 -13.81
N THR A 36 16.79 -5.43 -13.23
CA THR A 36 17.96 -4.86 -13.92
C THR A 36 18.30 -5.64 -15.20
N TRP A 37 18.25 -6.97 -15.18
CA TRP A 37 18.43 -7.78 -16.39
C TRP A 37 17.28 -7.61 -17.38
N GLY A 38 16.03 -7.53 -16.90
CA GLY A 38 14.86 -7.25 -17.73
C GLY A 38 15.00 -5.94 -18.50
N LYS A 39 15.41 -4.86 -17.82
CA LYS A 39 15.69 -3.55 -18.43
C LYS A 39 16.81 -3.58 -19.47
N ARG A 40 17.83 -4.42 -19.26
CA ARG A 40 18.98 -4.51 -20.19
C ARG A 40 18.58 -5.13 -21.52
N GLY A 41 17.65 -6.09 -21.54
CA GLY A 41 17.09 -6.65 -22.78
C GLY A 41 17.99 -7.61 -23.58
N ASP A 42 19.30 -7.65 -23.33
CA ASP A 42 20.25 -8.52 -24.05
C ASP A 42 19.93 -10.02 -23.95
N GLU A 43 20.35 -10.79 -24.95
CA GLU A 43 20.23 -12.26 -24.94
C GLU A 43 21.00 -12.90 -23.78
N HIS A 44 22.16 -12.34 -23.42
CA HIS A 44 22.89 -12.77 -22.24
C HIS A 44 22.09 -12.51 -20.96
N ALA A 45 21.39 -11.37 -20.85
CA ALA A 45 20.52 -11.11 -19.69
C ALA A 45 19.36 -12.10 -19.61
N LYS A 46 18.73 -12.41 -20.75
CA LYS A 46 17.67 -13.43 -20.86
C LYS A 46 18.15 -14.80 -20.41
N THR A 47 19.33 -15.22 -20.86
CA THR A 47 19.95 -16.49 -20.44
C THR A 47 20.21 -16.52 -18.93
N GLN A 48 20.73 -15.44 -18.34
CA GLN A 48 20.96 -15.37 -16.89
C GLN A 48 19.65 -15.41 -16.09
N ALA A 49 18.62 -14.71 -16.56
CA ALA A 49 17.29 -14.74 -15.94
C ALA A 49 16.66 -16.15 -16.01
N MET A 50 16.73 -16.82 -17.16
CA MET A 50 16.23 -18.20 -17.35
C MET A 50 16.95 -19.23 -16.47
N ARG A 51 18.24 -19.03 -16.16
CA ARG A 51 18.97 -19.92 -15.23
C ARG A 51 18.46 -19.83 -13.78
N PHE A 52 17.88 -18.70 -13.42
CA PHE A 52 17.47 -18.42 -12.05
C PHE A 52 15.96 -18.61 -11.82
N LEU A 53 15.13 -18.07 -12.71
CA LEU A 53 13.68 -18.07 -12.60
C LEU A 53 13.09 -19.45 -12.85
N ARG A 54 11.85 -19.63 -12.43
CA ARG A 54 11.01 -20.78 -12.76
C ARG A 54 9.80 -20.32 -13.57
N GLU A 55 9.07 -21.26 -14.15
CA GLU A 55 7.87 -20.98 -14.95
C GLU A 55 8.14 -19.97 -16.08
N HIS A 56 9.15 -20.27 -16.92
CA HIS A 56 9.70 -19.32 -17.90
C HIS A 56 8.63 -18.73 -18.84
N ARG A 57 7.58 -19.51 -19.14
CA ARG A 57 6.45 -19.08 -19.97
C ARG A 57 5.74 -17.84 -19.43
N LEU A 58 5.67 -17.66 -18.11
CA LEU A 58 5.00 -16.53 -17.47
C LEU A 58 6.00 -15.47 -17.02
N THR A 59 7.13 -15.90 -16.46
CA THR A 59 8.08 -14.97 -15.82
C THR A 59 8.91 -14.19 -16.83
N ILE A 60 9.38 -14.83 -17.91
CA ILE A 60 10.28 -14.18 -18.88
C ILE A 60 9.56 -13.10 -19.69
N PRO A 61 8.38 -13.35 -20.32
CA PRO A 61 7.69 -12.31 -21.07
C PRO A 61 7.31 -11.11 -20.20
N LYS A 62 6.86 -11.37 -18.97
CA LYS A 62 6.48 -10.30 -18.03
C LYS A 62 7.68 -9.44 -17.61
N LEU A 63 8.84 -10.06 -17.38
CA LEU A 63 10.05 -9.37 -16.97
C LEU A 63 10.64 -8.48 -18.07
N PHE A 64 10.69 -8.98 -19.31
CA PHE A 64 11.32 -8.28 -20.43
C PHE A 64 10.39 -7.34 -21.19
N ASN A 65 9.08 -7.46 -21.02
CA ASN A 65 8.10 -6.56 -21.63
C ASN A 65 7.54 -5.61 -20.57
N GLU A 66 6.51 -6.04 -19.83
CA GLU A 66 5.75 -5.21 -18.87
C GLU A 66 6.65 -4.50 -17.85
N MET A 67 7.57 -5.24 -17.22
CA MET A 67 8.44 -4.66 -16.19
C MET A 67 9.55 -3.79 -16.75
N ALA A 68 10.09 -4.14 -17.93
CA ALA A 68 11.13 -3.35 -18.58
C ALA A 68 10.60 -1.97 -18.99
N ASP A 69 9.39 -1.93 -19.57
CA ASP A 69 8.70 -0.69 -19.94
C ASP A 69 8.36 0.13 -18.69
N ARG A 70 7.75 -0.49 -17.67
CA ARG A 70 7.37 0.18 -16.41
C ARG A 70 8.57 0.85 -15.73
N TYR A 71 9.72 0.19 -15.70
CA TYR A 71 10.89 0.66 -14.94
C TYR A 71 11.97 1.32 -15.79
N ARG A 72 11.68 1.65 -17.05
CA ARG A 72 12.65 2.21 -17.99
C ARG A 72 13.38 3.43 -17.42
N THR A 73 12.63 4.39 -16.89
CA THR A 73 13.13 5.66 -16.32
C THR A 73 13.66 5.53 -14.88
N ARG A 74 13.38 4.41 -14.19
CA ARG A 74 13.71 4.24 -12.77
C ARG A 74 15.08 3.57 -12.58
N GLU A 75 15.98 4.26 -11.87
CA GLU A 75 17.31 3.76 -11.49
C GLU A 75 17.28 3.12 -10.09
N GLY A 76 16.93 1.84 -10.03
CA GLY A 76 16.88 1.06 -8.79
C GLY A 76 15.63 1.26 -7.93
N GLY A 77 15.56 0.52 -6.82
CA GLY A 77 14.43 0.58 -5.88
C GLY A 77 13.11 0.09 -6.49
N TYR A 78 13.16 -1.05 -7.20
CA TYR A 78 12.00 -1.63 -7.89
C TYR A 78 11.02 -2.34 -6.94
N THR A 79 11.52 -2.75 -5.77
CA THR A 79 10.73 -3.48 -4.78
C THR A 79 10.47 -2.65 -3.53
N ARG A 80 9.37 -2.96 -2.84
CA ARG A 80 9.04 -2.37 -1.55
C ARG A 80 8.65 -3.46 -0.56
N ILE A 81 9.11 -3.30 0.68
CA ILE A 81 8.78 -4.17 1.80
C ILE A 81 7.89 -3.41 2.77
N HIS A 82 6.67 -3.90 2.98
CA HIS A 82 5.78 -3.42 4.02
C HIS A 82 5.81 -4.39 5.19
N LYS A 83 6.15 -3.90 6.38
CA LYS A 83 6.03 -4.69 7.61
C LYS A 83 4.55 -4.84 7.94
N LEU A 84 4.14 -6.05 8.27
CA LEU A 84 2.82 -6.34 8.79
C LEU A 84 2.91 -6.44 10.32
N GLY A 85 2.46 -7.55 10.90
CA GLY A 85 2.68 -7.92 12.29
C GLY A 85 3.44 -9.23 12.39
N TYR A 86 3.16 -9.99 13.45
CA TYR A 86 3.71 -11.32 13.65
C TYR A 86 2.73 -12.39 13.18
N ARG A 87 3.25 -13.58 12.86
CA ARG A 87 2.46 -14.75 12.54
C ARG A 87 2.01 -15.44 13.82
N ASP A 88 0.76 -15.87 13.86
CA ASP A 88 0.20 -16.60 14.99
C ASP A 88 0.89 -17.96 15.14
N GLY A 89 1.17 -18.36 16.39
CA GLY A 89 1.83 -19.62 16.73
C GLY A 89 3.35 -19.49 16.91
N ASP A 90 4.09 -19.06 15.88
CA ASP A 90 5.55 -18.96 15.94
C ASP A 90 6.09 -17.53 16.14
N ASN A 91 5.20 -16.55 16.27
CA ASN A 91 5.51 -15.13 16.42
C ASN A 91 6.55 -14.62 15.40
N ALA A 92 6.56 -15.20 14.19
CA ALA A 92 7.53 -14.83 13.17
C ALA A 92 7.15 -13.47 12.55
N PRO A 93 8.08 -12.51 12.37
CA PRO A 93 7.75 -11.21 11.80
C PRO A 93 7.37 -11.36 10.33
N MET A 94 6.20 -10.85 9.95
CA MET A 94 5.64 -10.93 8.60
C MET A 94 5.82 -9.62 7.83
N ALA A 95 5.91 -9.73 6.52
CA ALA A 95 6.01 -8.62 5.60
C ALA A 95 5.36 -8.95 4.25
N VAL A 96 4.95 -7.91 3.54
CA VAL A 96 4.57 -7.97 2.13
C VAL A 96 5.73 -7.44 1.30
N LEU A 97 6.16 -8.22 0.31
CA LEU A 97 7.11 -7.78 -0.73
C LEU A 97 6.31 -7.51 -2.00
N GLU A 98 6.47 -6.33 -2.58
CA GLU A 98 5.77 -5.91 -3.80
C GLU A 98 6.70 -5.21 -4.78
N TYR A 99 6.33 -5.24 -6.06
CA TYR A 99 6.87 -4.36 -7.08
C TYR A 99 6.18 -2.99 -7.05
N VAL A 100 6.95 -1.92 -7.27
CA VAL A 100 6.48 -0.53 -7.16
C VAL A 100 5.77 -0.11 -8.44
N ASP A 101 4.89 0.90 -8.38
CA ASP A 101 4.21 1.50 -9.54
C ASP A 101 3.28 0.53 -10.28
N THR A 102 2.83 -0.53 -9.60
CA THR A 102 1.76 -1.41 -10.08
C THR A 102 0.39 -0.77 -9.87
N PRO A 103 -0.62 -1.05 -10.72
CA PRO A 103 -1.99 -0.57 -10.51
C PRO A 103 -2.57 -0.91 -9.12
N GLU A 104 -2.13 -2.03 -8.54
CA GLU A 104 -2.56 -2.52 -7.22
C GLU A 104 -1.55 -2.27 -6.09
N ASP A 105 -0.67 -1.27 -6.21
CA ASP A 105 0.35 -0.96 -5.20
C ASP A 105 -0.31 -0.73 -3.82
N LEU A 106 0.19 -1.44 -2.79
CA LEU A 106 -0.40 -1.39 -1.46
C LEU A 106 -0.36 0.02 -0.87
N LYS A 107 0.73 0.77 -1.11
CA LYS A 107 0.88 2.14 -0.61
C LYS A 107 -0.21 3.05 -1.18
N TYR A 108 -0.46 2.98 -2.49
CA TYR A 108 -1.48 3.79 -3.13
C TYR A 108 -2.88 3.36 -2.70
N SER A 109 -3.14 2.05 -2.61
CA SER A 109 -4.43 1.54 -2.11
C SER A 109 -4.73 2.00 -0.68
N MET A 110 -3.73 2.07 0.20
CA MET A 110 -3.89 2.58 1.57
C MET A 110 -4.18 4.08 1.58
N LEU A 111 -3.54 4.86 0.71
CA LEU A 111 -3.80 6.31 0.59
C LEU A 111 -5.23 6.58 0.10
N ILE A 112 -5.68 5.87 -0.94
CA ILE A 112 -7.04 6.00 -1.49
C ILE A 112 -8.07 5.63 -0.40
N LYS A 113 -7.89 4.51 0.30
CA LYS A 113 -8.77 4.11 1.40
C LYS A 113 -8.82 5.14 2.53
N ARG A 114 -7.69 5.78 2.83
CA ARG A 114 -7.62 6.85 3.83
C ARG A 114 -8.37 8.11 3.36
N LEU A 115 -8.19 8.51 2.11
CA LEU A 115 -8.92 9.64 1.50
C LEU A 115 -10.42 9.37 1.49
N ALA A 116 -10.83 8.17 1.08
CA ALA A 116 -12.22 7.73 1.10
C ALA A 116 -12.82 7.80 2.51
N ARG A 117 -12.09 7.33 3.53
CA ARG A 117 -12.54 7.45 4.92
C ARG A 117 -12.69 8.92 5.36
N ILE A 118 -11.75 9.78 4.96
CA ILE A 118 -11.80 11.22 5.22
C ILE A 118 -13.00 11.89 4.52
N GLU A 119 -13.38 11.43 3.34
CA GLU A 119 -14.56 11.89 2.60
C GLU A 119 -15.87 11.48 3.31
N LEU A 120 -15.92 10.25 3.84
CA LEU A 120 -17.08 9.73 4.57
C LEU A 120 -17.31 10.41 5.92
N GLU A 121 -16.22 10.71 6.62
CA GLU A 121 -16.26 11.34 7.93
C GLU A 121 -15.39 12.61 7.87
N PRO A 122 -15.96 13.75 7.43
CA PRO A 122 -15.22 15.01 7.35
C PRO A 122 -14.67 15.47 8.69
N SER A 123 -15.22 15.00 9.81
CA SER A 123 -14.69 15.22 11.16
C SER A 123 -13.28 14.63 11.37
N LEU A 124 -12.86 13.67 10.53
CA LEU A 124 -11.49 13.16 10.49
C LEU A 124 -10.53 14.13 9.78
N ARG A 125 -11.05 15.11 9.02
CA ARG A 125 -10.25 16.28 8.61
C ARG A 125 -10.14 17.16 9.83
N VAL A 126 -8.91 17.43 10.25
CA VAL A 126 -8.69 18.45 11.25
C VAL A 126 -8.81 19.79 10.58
N SER A 127 -9.85 20.53 10.96
CA SER A 127 -9.94 21.95 10.70
C SER A 127 -8.80 22.63 11.45
N PRO A 128 -7.94 23.42 10.78
CA PRO A 128 -7.02 24.30 11.48
C PRO A 128 -7.83 25.47 12.07
N THR A 129 -8.67 25.24 13.07
CA THR A 129 -9.13 26.35 13.89
C THR A 129 -7.98 26.72 14.80
N ILE A 130 -7.21 27.72 14.38
CA ILE A 130 -6.50 28.73 15.18
C ILE A 130 -5.90 29.71 14.15
N ILE A 131 -6.18 31.00 14.34
CA ILE A 131 -5.95 32.15 13.44
C ILE A 131 -7.12 32.41 12.47
N GLU A 132 -8.26 32.87 13.00
CA GLU A 132 -9.04 33.88 12.26
C GLU A 132 -8.78 35.30 12.79
N ASP A 133 -8.19 35.49 13.98
CA ASP A 133 -8.11 36.84 14.59
C ASP A 133 -6.69 37.31 15.03
N GLY A 134 -5.62 36.73 14.48
CA GLY A 134 -4.24 37.19 14.80
C GLY A 134 -3.79 37.00 16.26
N GLN A 135 -4.61 36.35 17.10
CA GLN A 135 -4.27 36.06 18.49
C GLN A 135 -3.61 34.69 18.60
N ALA A 136 -2.42 34.67 19.22
CA ALA A 136 -1.74 33.43 19.53
C ALA A 136 -2.66 32.53 20.39
N PRO A 137 -2.81 31.24 20.07
CA PRO A 137 -3.61 30.34 20.89
C PRO A 137 -3.05 30.37 22.32
N LYS A 138 -3.87 30.80 23.29
CA LYS A 138 -3.58 30.64 24.72
C LYS A 138 -3.75 29.16 25.09
N MET A 139 -2.94 28.30 24.48
CA MET A 139 -2.90 26.87 24.74
C MET A 139 -1.73 26.54 25.65
N GLU A 140 -1.91 25.56 26.53
CA GLU A 140 -0.82 24.98 27.28
C GLU A 140 0.25 24.43 26.30
N LYS A 141 1.54 24.53 26.66
CA LYS A 141 2.66 24.12 25.78
C LYS A 141 2.51 22.71 25.21
N ARG A 142 1.90 21.80 25.99
CA ARG A 142 1.61 20.42 25.57
C ARG A 142 0.62 20.37 24.42
N ASP A 143 -0.47 21.11 24.50
CA ASP A 143 -1.53 21.09 23.49
C ASP A 143 -1.15 21.85 22.23
N PHE A 144 -0.38 22.93 22.37
CA PHE A 144 0.25 23.59 21.22
C PHE A 144 1.23 22.67 20.48
N LYS A 145 2.02 21.85 21.20
CA LYS A 145 2.91 20.87 20.56
C LYS A 145 2.13 19.77 19.83
N LYS A 146 1.00 19.32 20.40
CA LYS A 146 0.10 18.35 19.75
C LYS A 146 -0.50 18.92 18.46
N SER A 147 -1.00 20.16 18.48
CA SER A 147 -1.58 20.81 17.29
C SER A 147 -0.54 21.02 16.19
N LEU A 148 0.68 21.45 16.53
CA LEU A 148 1.81 21.56 15.61
C LEU A 148 2.17 20.22 14.95
N ASN A 149 2.21 19.13 15.72
CA ASN A 149 2.46 17.80 15.19
C ASN A 149 1.34 17.35 14.24
N HIS A 150 0.10 17.73 14.54
CA HIS A 150 -1.06 17.47 13.70
C HIS A 150 -0.97 18.19 12.35
N ILE A 151 -0.74 19.51 12.36
CA ILE A 151 -0.57 20.34 11.16
C ILE A 151 0.59 19.82 10.30
N LYS A 152 1.72 19.49 10.94
CA LYS A 152 2.87 18.88 10.26
C LYS A 152 2.52 17.52 9.65
N GLY A 153 1.67 16.73 10.31
CA GLY A 153 1.16 15.46 9.80
C GLY A 153 0.30 15.62 8.55
N GLN A 154 -0.57 16.62 8.54
CA GLN A 154 -1.45 16.92 7.39
C GLN A 154 -0.66 17.43 6.19
N LYS A 155 0.26 18.39 6.39
CA LYS A 155 1.18 18.84 5.32
C LYS A 155 2.02 17.70 4.73
N LYS A 156 2.44 16.72 5.54
CA LYS A 156 3.14 15.52 5.06
C LYS A 156 2.21 14.61 4.25
N PHE A 157 0.95 14.49 4.65
CA PHE A 157 -0.06 13.72 3.93
C PHE A 157 -0.33 14.31 2.55
N ASP A 158 -0.54 15.62 2.45
CA ASP A 158 -0.81 16.30 1.18
C ASP A 158 0.36 16.12 0.19
N LYS A 159 1.60 16.28 0.67
CA LYS A 159 2.80 16.00 -0.13
C LYS A 159 2.88 14.55 -0.61
N ASN A 160 2.39 13.58 0.18
CA ASN A 160 2.36 12.19 -0.23
C ASN A 160 1.31 11.92 -1.32
N VAL A 161 0.15 12.59 -1.24
CA VAL A 161 -0.89 12.52 -2.29
C VAL A 161 -0.36 13.13 -3.59
N GLU A 162 0.25 14.31 -3.52
CA GLU A 162 0.86 14.96 -4.68
C GLU A 162 1.93 14.06 -5.33
N LYS A 163 2.78 13.43 -4.52
CA LYS A 163 3.80 12.49 -5.00
C LYS A 163 3.18 11.25 -5.66
N MET A 164 2.06 10.74 -5.12
CA MET A 164 1.32 9.61 -5.70
C MET A 164 0.77 9.97 -7.08
N MET A 165 0.13 11.14 -7.22
CA MET A 165 -0.43 11.58 -8.49
C MET A 165 0.66 11.70 -9.57
N LYS A 166 1.81 12.30 -9.24
CA LYS A 166 2.96 12.42 -10.15
C LYS A 166 3.52 11.05 -10.57
N SER A 167 3.61 10.09 -9.65
CA SER A 167 4.21 8.78 -9.92
C SER A 167 3.37 7.85 -10.79
N GLN A 168 2.04 8.05 -10.82
CA GLN A 168 1.11 7.21 -11.59
C GLN A 168 0.56 7.95 -12.81
N GLU A 169 1.07 9.16 -13.09
CA GLU A 169 0.51 10.06 -14.11
C GLU A 169 -1.02 10.19 -13.99
N MET A 170 -1.52 10.14 -12.75
CA MET A 170 -2.96 10.16 -12.48
C MET A 170 -3.50 11.59 -12.48
N SER A 171 -4.58 11.81 -13.23
CA SER A 171 -5.33 13.05 -13.14
C SER A 171 -6.04 13.16 -11.79
N LYS A 172 -6.39 14.40 -11.40
CA LYS A 172 -7.19 14.65 -10.20
C LYS A 172 -8.54 13.94 -10.27
N ASP A 173 -9.16 13.94 -11.44
CA ASP A 173 -10.46 13.30 -11.69
C ASP A 173 -10.38 11.79 -11.51
N ASP A 174 -9.28 11.15 -11.95
CA ASP A 174 -9.09 9.71 -11.76
C ASP A 174 -8.89 9.34 -10.29
N LEU A 175 -8.25 10.23 -9.51
CA LEU A 175 -8.14 10.06 -8.07
C LEU A 175 -9.51 10.17 -7.40
N ASP A 176 -10.29 11.20 -7.73
CA ASP A 176 -11.61 11.43 -7.16
C ASP A 176 -12.58 10.28 -7.50
N LYS A 177 -12.53 9.74 -8.72
CA LYS A 177 -13.27 8.52 -9.12
C LYS A 177 -12.90 7.31 -8.25
N LYS A 178 -11.60 7.06 -8.03
CA LYS A 178 -11.12 5.93 -7.21
C LYS A 178 -11.52 6.11 -5.74
N VAL A 179 -11.41 7.33 -5.22
CA VAL A 179 -11.79 7.68 -3.85
C VAL A 179 -13.30 7.50 -3.65
N SER A 180 -14.13 8.00 -4.58
CA SER A 180 -15.58 7.84 -4.58
C SER A 180 -16.02 6.37 -4.65
N THR A 181 -15.35 5.58 -5.49
CA THR A 181 -15.60 4.13 -5.59
C THR A 181 -15.29 3.43 -4.27
N GLU A 182 -14.15 3.75 -3.63
CA GLU A 182 -13.78 3.17 -2.34
C GLU A 182 -14.66 3.68 -1.19
N SER A 183 -15.11 4.94 -1.22
CA SER A 183 -15.99 5.50 -0.20
C SER A 183 -17.38 4.86 -0.26
N CYS A 184 -17.90 4.58 -1.46
CA CYS A 184 -19.11 3.78 -1.66
C CYS A 184 -18.98 2.37 -1.06
N LYS A 185 -17.90 1.65 -1.36
CA LYS A 185 -17.63 0.31 -0.79
C LYS A 185 -17.53 0.34 0.74
N LEU A 186 -16.88 1.36 1.30
CA LEU A 186 -16.75 1.53 2.75
C LEU A 186 -18.11 1.82 3.41
N ARG A 187 -18.97 2.65 2.80
CA ARG A 187 -20.35 2.89 3.27
C ARG A 187 -21.14 1.60 3.34
N ALA A 188 -21.18 0.83 2.24
CA ALA A 188 -21.88 -0.45 2.19
C ALA A 188 -21.41 -1.41 3.30
N ARG A 189 -20.10 -1.53 3.50
CA ARG A 189 -19.53 -2.37 4.56
C ARG A 189 -19.87 -1.88 5.97
N LEU A 190 -19.97 -0.57 6.19
CA LEU A 190 -20.39 0.01 7.47
C LEU A 190 -21.87 -0.25 7.73
N GLU A 191 -22.72 -0.19 6.71
CA GLU A 191 -24.15 -0.53 6.79
C GLU A 191 -24.36 -2.01 7.12
N GLU A 192 -23.67 -2.92 6.42
CA GLU A 192 -23.69 -4.36 6.73
C GLU A 192 -23.30 -4.62 8.19
N LYS A 193 -22.24 -3.98 8.68
CA LYS A 193 -21.82 -4.10 10.09
C LYS A 193 -22.87 -3.57 11.06
N LYS A 194 -23.55 -2.46 10.74
CA LYS A 194 -24.64 -1.92 11.58
C LYS A 194 -25.82 -2.89 11.65
N VAL A 195 -26.18 -3.52 10.53
CA VAL A 195 -27.24 -4.55 10.47
C VAL A 195 -26.87 -5.77 11.32
N ILE A 196 -25.64 -6.27 11.20
CA ILE A 196 -25.14 -7.40 12.01
C ILE A 196 -25.13 -7.05 13.51
N PHE A 197 -24.69 -5.85 13.86
CA PHE A 197 -24.67 -5.41 15.27
C PHE A 197 -26.09 -5.31 15.84
N ARG A 198 -27.04 -4.72 15.10
CA ARG A 198 -28.44 -4.60 15.51
C ARG A 198 -29.10 -5.98 15.68
N THR A 199 -28.86 -6.90 14.75
CA THR A 199 -29.41 -8.27 14.82
C THR A 199 -28.84 -9.09 15.98
N ASN A 200 -27.53 -8.98 16.23
CA ASN A 200 -26.91 -9.62 17.39
C ASN A 200 -27.42 -9.03 18.70
N HIS A 201 -27.51 -7.70 18.82
CA HIS A 201 -28.03 -7.05 20.01
C HIS A 201 -29.47 -7.50 20.33
N ILE A 202 -30.35 -7.58 19.32
CA ILE A 202 -31.72 -8.09 19.50
C ILE A 202 -31.72 -9.53 20.03
N LYS A 203 -30.86 -10.40 19.50
CA LYS A 203 -30.77 -11.80 19.97
C LYS A 203 -30.35 -11.89 21.45
N TYR A 204 -29.37 -11.09 21.87
CA TYR A 204 -28.90 -11.10 23.28
C TYR A 204 -29.95 -10.52 24.25
N THR A 205 -30.66 -9.47 23.87
CA THR A 205 -31.73 -8.90 24.72
C THR A 205 -32.95 -9.82 24.86
N VAL A 206 -33.24 -10.68 23.88
CA VAL A 206 -34.35 -11.65 24.00
C VAL A 206 -33.96 -12.84 24.88
N SER A 207 -32.68 -13.25 24.88
CA SER A 207 -32.21 -14.35 25.74
C SER A 207 -32.06 -13.97 27.23
N GLU A 208 -31.95 -12.68 27.57
CA GLU A 208 -31.84 -12.22 28.96
C GLU A 208 -33.21 -11.99 29.64
N ASN A 209 -34.31 -12.02 28.87
CA ASN A 209 -35.68 -11.79 29.37
C ASN A 209 -36.55 -13.07 29.41
N LEU A 210 -35.91 -14.25 29.34
CA LEU A 210 -36.50 -15.59 29.41
C LEU A 210 -35.78 -16.39 30.50
#